data_AF-A3K2P9-F1
#
_entry.id   AF-A3K2P9-F1
#
_cell.length_a   1.000
_cell.length_b   1.000
_cell.length_c   1.000
_cell.angle_alpha   90.00
_cell.angle_beta   90.00
_cell.angle_gamma   90.00
#
_symmetry.space_group_name_H-M   'P 1'
#
loop_
_entity.id
_entity.type
_entity.pdbx_description
1 polymer ?
#
loop_
_entity_poly.entity_id
_entity_poly.type
_entity_poly.pdbx_seq_one_letter_code
_entity_poly.pdbx_strand_id
1 'polypeptide(L)'
;MRALTIALALFFMANPAHADIGWKVDRFGPGSVMVMKDRSGATTHVSRGTDGNLHVFDVYDGRGASAEFVGRYKTTARGDVVETVAFDGAVTRFVPNRCNRTEGTCRFTVIHPDGFAEPRTRVTRATRGGLRYQEFGLDGLIAEGVLTLDGNGAAKGGWTADAPNEERKLRTKRVLVALK
;
A
#
# COMPACT_ATOMS: atom_id res chain seq x y z
N MET A 1 29.32 -41.70 41.56
CA MET A 1 29.40 -40.31 41.08
C MET A 1 28.77 -40.26 39.69
N ARG A 2 27.51 -39.83 39.58
CA ARG A 2 26.77 -39.73 38.31
C ARG A 2 26.71 -38.26 37.92
N ALA A 3 27.43 -37.89 36.87
CA ALA A 3 27.33 -36.57 36.25
C ALA A 3 26.03 -36.51 35.44
N LEU A 4 25.15 -35.57 35.78
CA LEU A 4 23.93 -35.30 35.03
C LEU A 4 24.15 -34.01 34.23
N THR A 5 24.50 -34.16 32.96
CA THR A 5 24.68 -33.07 32.01
C THR A 5 23.30 -32.56 31.59
N ILE A 6 22.93 -31.35 32.00
CA ILE A 6 21.71 -30.68 31.52
C ILE A 6 22.06 -29.96 30.21
N ALA A 7 21.61 -30.51 29.08
CA ALA A 7 21.71 -29.87 27.78
C ALA A 7 20.59 -28.82 27.65
N LEU A 8 20.96 -27.54 27.69
CA LEU A 8 20.05 -26.42 27.48
C LEU A 8 19.86 -26.22 25.96
N ALA A 9 18.80 -26.80 25.39
CA ALA A 9 18.42 -26.59 24.00
C ALA A 9 17.81 -25.19 23.83
N LEU A 10 18.63 -24.23 23.40
CA LEU A 10 18.18 -22.92 22.90
C LEU A 10 17.49 -23.13 21.55
N PHE A 11 16.17 -23.32 21.57
CA PHE A 11 15.35 -23.15 20.37
C PHE A 11 15.36 -21.67 19.99
N PHE A 12 16.29 -21.29 19.13
CA PHE A 12 16.14 -20.07 18.33
C PHE A 12 14.92 -20.29 17.43
N MET A 13 13.74 -19.83 17.89
CA MET A 13 12.66 -19.53 16.97
C MET A 13 13.16 -18.40 16.08
N ALA A 14 13.76 -18.77 14.95
CA ALA A 14 14.01 -17.85 13.86
C ALA A 14 12.63 -17.37 13.42
N ASN A 15 12.19 -16.22 13.95
CA ASN A 15 11.12 -15.46 13.33
C ASN A 15 11.58 -15.27 11.88
N PRO A 16 10.88 -15.83 10.88
CA PRO A 16 11.24 -15.56 9.51
C PRO A 16 11.29 -14.03 9.39
N ALA A 17 12.44 -13.50 8.99
CA ALA A 17 12.60 -12.07 8.78
C ALA A 17 11.65 -11.70 7.64
N HIS A 18 10.42 -11.34 7.99
CA HIS A 18 9.42 -10.86 7.04
C HIS A 18 9.96 -9.56 6.44
N ALA A 19 9.80 -9.39 5.13
CA ALA A 19 10.14 -8.13 4.49
C ALA A 19 9.38 -7.01 5.19
N ASP A 20 10.06 -5.93 5.58
CA ASP A 20 9.37 -4.72 6.03
C ASP A 20 8.56 -4.20 4.83
N ILE A 21 7.26 -4.47 4.86
CA ILE A 21 6.32 -4.01 3.84
C ILE A 21 5.97 -2.53 4.04
N GLY A 22 6.50 -1.87 5.06
CA GLY A 22 6.44 -0.42 5.22
C GLY A 22 7.08 0.29 4.03
N TRP A 23 6.46 1.37 3.60
CA TRP A 23 7.04 2.27 2.60
C TRP A 23 7.80 3.38 3.33
N LYS A 24 9.08 3.55 2.98
CA LYS A 24 9.96 4.61 3.49
C LYS A 24 9.63 5.92 2.78
N VAL A 25 8.51 6.54 3.13
CA VAL A 25 7.98 7.70 2.42
C VAL A 25 8.89 8.92 2.54
N ASP A 26 9.61 9.06 3.65
CA ASP A 26 10.61 10.11 3.88
C ASP A 26 11.71 10.19 2.80
N ARG A 27 11.91 9.11 2.02
CA ARG A 27 12.86 9.09 0.91
C ARG A 27 12.35 9.80 -0.35
N PHE A 28 11.09 10.24 -0.36
CA PHE A 28 10.44 10.89 -1.50
C PHE A 28 10.30 12.39 -1.25
N GLY A 29 11.40 13.12 -1.44
CA GLY A 29 11.41 14.59 -1.33
C GLY A 29 10.39 15.26 -2.28
N PRO A 30 9.97 16.51 -1.99
CA PRO A 30 9.02 17.23 -2.83
C PRO A 30 9.45 17.26 -4.31
N GLY A 31 8.57 16.84 -5.20
CA GLY A 31 8.82 16.68 -6.63
C GLY A 31 9.41 15.33 -7.05
N SER A 32 9.57 14.37 -6.12
CA SER A 32 9.79 12.96 -6.48
C SER A 32 8.59 12.42 -7.27
N VAL A 33 8.86 11.58 -8.26
CA VAL A 33 7.84 11.05 -9.18
C VAL A 33 7.90 9.54 -9.23
N MET A 34 6.73 8.89 -9.24
CA MET A 34 6.58 7.47 -9.52
C MET A 34 5.49 7.28 -10.58
N VAL A 35 5.79 6.55 -11.66
CA VAL A 35 4.82 6.26 -12.73
C VAL A 35 4.55 4.77 -12.80
N MET A 36 3.30 4.39 -12.57
CA MET A 36 2.77 3.05 -12.72
C MET A 36 2.06 2.94 -14.08
N LYS A 37 2.20 1.83 -14.78
CA LYS A 37 1.56 1.60 -16.09
C LYS A 37 0.92 0.22 -16.13
N ASP A 38 -0.25 0.14 -16.74
CA ASP A 38 -0.93 -1.11 -17.10
C ASP A 38 -1.32 -1.11 -18.60
N ARG A 39 -2.30 -1.94 -18.96
CA ARG A 39 -2.80 -2.03 -20.34
C ARG A 39 -3.75 -0.89 -20.70
N SER A 40 -4.44 -0.30 -19.72
CA SER A 40 -5.38 0.82 -19.89
C SER A 40 -4.69 2.17 -19.93
N GLY A 41 -3.57 2.35 -19.22
CA GLY A 41 -2.94 3.66 -19.14
C GLY A 41 -1.76 3.71 -18.18
N ALA A 42 -1.43 4.93 -17.76
CA ALA A 42 -0.40 5.19 -16.78
C ALA A 42 -0.97 6.07 -15.67
N THR A 43 -0.51 5.87 -14.44
CA THR A 43 -0.83 6.71 -13.30
C THR A 43 0.45 7.28 -12.74
N THR A 44 0.51 8.59 -12.58
CA THR A 44 1.68 9.32 -12.10
C THR A 44 1.43 9.83 -10.69
N HIS A 45 2.30 9.47 -9.75
CA HIS A 45 2.31 9.93 -8.37
C HIS A 45 3.42 10.95 -8.18
N VAL A 46 3.11 12.14 -7.67
CA VAL A 46 4.07 13.23 -7.45
C VAL A 46 4.08 13.60 -5.98
N SER A 47 5.23 13.45 -5.31
CA SER A 47 5.41 13.92 -3.93
C SER A 47 5.29 15.44 -3.87
N ARG A 48 4.49 15.96 -2.94
CA ARG A 48 4.31 17.39 -2.67
C ARG A 48 4.96 17.84 -1.37
N GLY A 49 5.65 16.94 -0.68
CA GLY A 49 6.19 17.19 0.65
C GLY A 49 5.20 16.82 1.73
N THR A 50 5.13 17.63 2.78
CA THR A 50 4.37 17.32 3.99
C THR A 50 3.29 18.36 4.28
N ASP A 51 2.15 17.88 4.79
CA ASP A 51 1.09 18.66 5.39
C ASP A 51 0.96 18.19 6.85
N GLY A 52 1.46 19.02 7.78
CA GLY A 52 1.73 18.59 9.15
C GLY A 52 2.69 17.38 9.17
N ASN A 53 2.25 16.29 9.77
CA ASN A 53 2.95 15.02 9.93
C ASN A 53 2.60 13.99 8.85
N LEU A 54 1.90 14.40 7.78
CA LEU A 54 1.53 13.52 6.66
C LEU A 54 2.28 13.89 5.39
N HIS A 55 2.73 12.89 4.65
CA HIS A 55 3.29 13.05 3.32
C HIS A 55 2.19 13.08 2.28
N VAL A 56 2.31 14.00 1.34
CA VAL A 56 1.28 14.31 0.37
C VAL A 56 1.73 13.90 -1.03
N PHE A 57 0.88 13.17 -1.73
CA PHE A 57 1.12 12.77 -3.13
C PHE A 57 -0.06 13.17 -3.99
N ASP A 58 0.21 13.95 -5.04
CA ASP A 58 -0.75 14.13 -6.12
C ASP A 58 -0.74 12.92 -7.03
N VAL A 59 -1.91 12.60 -7.56
CA VAL A 59 -2.12 11.53 -8.52
C VAL A 59 -2.64 12.15 -9.80
N TYR A 60 -2.04 11.72 -10.90
CA TYR A 60 -2.45 12.11 -12.24
C TYR A 60 -2.73 10.87 -13.09
N ASP A 61 -3.76 10.94 -13.92
CA ASP A 61 -3.97 9.99 -15.01
C ASP A 61 -3.13 10.41 -16.22
N GLY A 62 -2.37 9.47 -16.77
CA GLY A 62 -1.38 9.70 -17.81
C GLY A 62 0.04 9.95 -17.30
N ARG A 63 0.87 10.50 -18.19
CA ARG A 63 2.30 10.77 -17.97
C ARG A 63 2.71 12.12 -18.54
N GLY A 64 3.67 12.79 -17.90
CA GLY A 64 4.24 14.04 -18.41
C GLY A 64 3.28 15.23 -18.30
N ALA A 65 3.48 16.24 -19.15
CA ALA A 65 2.81 17.54 -19.03
C ALA A 65 1.30 17.53 -19.35
N SER A 66 0.79 16.48 -19.99
CA SER A 66 -0.64 16.33 -20.34
C SER A 66 -1.41 15.43 -19.36
N ALA A 67 -0.80 15.05 -18.23
CA ALA A 67 -1.44 14.17 -17.26
C ALA A 67 -2.53 14.95 -16.50
N GLU A 68 -3.72 14.36 -16.37
CA GLU A 68 -4.89 14.98 -15.74
C GLU A 68 -4.86 14.73 -14.23
N PHE A 69 -5.09 15.77 -13.43
CA PHE A 69 -5.13 15.63 -11.98
C PHE A 69 -6.39 14.87 -11.55
N VAL A 70 -6.22 13.73 -10.90
CA VAL A 70 -7.35 12.90 -10.44
C VAL A 70 -7.60 13.03 -8.93
N GLY A 71 -6.64 13.57 -8.19
CA GLY A 71 -6.72 13.75 -6.76
C GLY A 71 -5.39 13.59 -6.06
N ARG A 72 -5.44 13.34 -4.77
CA ARG A 72 -4.30 13.28 -3.87
C ARG A 72 -4.52 12.24 -2.80
N TYR A 73 -3.46 11.69 -2.25
CA TYR A 73 -3.53 10.91 -1.02
C TYR A 73 -2.49 11.39 -0.02
N LYS A 74 -2.83 11.23 1.26
CA LYS A 74 -1.94 11.55 2.38
C LYS A 74 -1.53 10.27 3.09
N THR A 75 -0.25 10.18 3.45
CA THR A 75 0.30 8.99 4.10
C THR A 75 1.12 9.33 5.34
N THR A 76 1.21 8.40 6.26
CA THR A 76 2.24 8.44 7.33
C THR A 76 3.64 8.24 6.72
N ALA A 77 4.69 8.45 7.51
CA ALA A 77 6.07 8.14 7.11
C ALA A 77 6.29 6.67 6.70
N ARG A 78 5.42 5.75 7.15
CA ARG A 78 5.40 4.32 6.80
C ARG A 78 4.58 3.99 5.55
N GLY A 79 3.91 4.98 4.97
CA GLY A 79 3.05 4.79 3.80
C GLY A 79 1.67 4.24 4.12
N ASP A 80 1.21 4.37 5.36
CA ASP A 80 -0.17 4.09 5.73
C ASP A 80 -1.05 5.22 5.17
N VAL A 81 -2.02 4.88 4.30
CA VAL A 81 -2.87 5.90 3.67
C VAL A 81 -3.90 6.37 4.68
N VAL A 82 -3.84 7.64 5.05
CA VAL A 82 -4.72 8.26 6.04
C VAL A 82 -6.01 8.73 5.39
N GLU A 83 -5.88 9.40 4.25
CA GLU A 83 -7.01 9.87 3.45
C GLU A 83 -6.65 9.97 1.97
N THR A 84 -7.68 9.86 1.13
CA THR A 84 -7.64 10.23 -0.29
C THR A 84 -8.61 11.37 -0.53
N VAL A 85 -8.19 12.33 -1.35
CA VAL A 85 -8.97 13.51 -1.75
C VAL A 85 -9.12 13.46 -3.26
N ALA A 86 -10.34 13.32 -3.75
CA ALA A 86 -10.64 13.32 -5.19
C ALA A 86 -10.43 14.71 -5.81
N PHE A 87 -10.44 14.80 -7.14
CA PHE A 87 -10.24 16.06 -7.88
C PHE A 87 -11.26 17.15 -7.52
N ASP A 88 -12.48 16.75 -7.13
CA ASP A 88 -13.58 17.63 -6.71
C ASP A 88 -13.54 17.98 -5.21
N GLY A 89 -12.54 17.47 -4.48
CA GLY A 89 -12.38 17.69 -3.05
C GLY A 89 -13.09 16.66 -2.15
N ALA A 90 -13.79 15.67 -2.70
CA ALA A 90 -14.40 14.61 -1.91
C ALA A 90 -13.34 13.82 -1.13
N VAL A 91 -13.54 13.63 0.18
CA VAL A 91 -12.55 13.02 1.07
C VAL A 91 -13.00 11.65 1.56
N THR A 92 -12.14 10.65 1.38
CA THR A 92 -12.29 9.31 1.97
C THR A 92 -11.21 9.09 3.01
N ARG A 93 -11.56 8.57 4.19
CA ARG A 93 -10.61 8.32 5.31
C ARG A 93 -10.56 6.86 5.72
N PHE A 94 -9.44 6.43 6.27
CA PHE A 94 -9.19 5.04 6.66
C PHE A 94 -8.83 4.94 8.15
N VAL A 95 -9.62 4.18 8.94
CA VAL A 95 -9.46 4.12 10.39
C VAL A 95 -9.57 2.68 10.92
N PRO A 96 -8.50 2.09 11.51
CA PRO A 96 -7.12 2.57 11.49
C PRO A 96 -6.53 2.53 10.06
N ASN A 97 -5.65 3.48 9.75
CA ASN A 97 -5.03 3.65 8.43
C ASN A 97 -3.93 2.63 8.08
N ARG A 98 -3.43 1.87 9.06
CA ARG A 98 -2.26 0.98 8.91
C ARG A 98 -2.50 -0.34 8.17
N CYS A 99 -3.74 -0.66 7.80
CA CYS A 99 -4.06 -2.01 7.32
C CYS A 99 -3.43 -2.36 5.96
N ASN A 100 -3.10 -1.38 5.12
CA ASN A 100 -2.47 -1.61 3.82
C ASN A 100 -1.06 -2.23 3.91
N ARG A 101 -0.34 -1.98 5.02
CA ARG A 101 1.03 -2.46 5.29
C ARG A 101 1.15 -3.30 6.57
N THR A 102 0.03 -3.80 7.12
CA THR A 102 0.04 -4.69 8.31
C THR A 102 -0.07 -6.14 7.88
N GLU A 103 0.89 -6.98 8.24
CA GLU A 103 0.84 -8.43 8.01
C GLU A 103 -0.19 -9.11 8.93
N GLY A 104 -0.85 -10.14 8.41
CA GLY A 104 -1.96 -10.82 9.05
C GLY A 104 -3.31 -10.16 8.74
N THR A 105 -4.27 -10.37 9.63
CA THR A 105 -5.64 -9.85 9.49
C THR A 105 -5.76 -8.50 10.19
N CYS A 106 -6.26 -7.50 9.48
CA CYS A 106 -6.46 -6.15 9.97
C CYS A 106 -7.88 -5.67 9.65
N ARG A 107 -8.58 -5.12 10.64
CA ARG A 107 -9.92 -4.53 10.48
C ARG A 107 -9.81 -3.01 10.49
N PHE A 108 -10.56 -2.36 9.62
CA PHE A 108 -10.62 -0.90 9.51
C PHE A 108 -11.96 -0.45 8.94
N THR A 109 -12.20 0.85 8.99
CA THR A 109 -13.37 1.51 8.46
C THR A 109 -12.94 2.48 7.38
N VAL A 110 -13.62 2.42 6.23
CA VAL A 110 -13.56 3.43 5.18
C VAL A 110 -14.69 4.40 5.44
N ILE A 111 -14.36 5.67 5.72
CA ILE A 111 -15.35 6.74 5.89
C ILE A 111 -15.43 7.46 4.55
N HIS A 112 -16.54 7.28 3.86
CA HIS A 112 -16.80 7.84 2.53
C HIS A 112 -17.19 9.33 2.61
N PRO A 113 -17.16 10.07 1.47
CA PRO A 113 -17.44 11.51 1.46
C PRO A 113 -18.85 11.88 1.95
N ASP A 114 -19.82 10.99 1.79
CA ASP A 114 -21.20 11.13 2.26
C ASP A 114 -21.36 10.79 3.76
N GLY A 115 -20.28 10.41 4.44
CA GLY A 115 -20.27 9.98 5.83
C GLY A 115 -20.59 8.51 6.04
N PHE A 116 -20.83 7.73 4.99
CA PHE A 116 -21.02 6.29 5.12
C PHE A 116 -19.75 5.63 5.67
N ALA A 117 -19.91 4.89 6.78
CA ALA A 117 -18.82 4.21 7.46
C ALA A 117 -18.85 2.73 7.11
N GLU A 118 -17.98 2.32 6.19
CA GLU A 118 -17.94 0.97 5.68
C GLU A 118 -16.88 0.14 6.41
N PRO A 119 -17.25 -0.92 7.15
CA PRO A 119 -16.29 -1.82 7.76
C PRO A 119 -15.60 -2.67 6.67
N ARG A 120 -14.28 -2.75 6.77
CA ARG A 120 -13.41 -3.54 5.91
C ARG A 120 -12.51 -4.46 6.73
N THR A 121 -12.17 -5.59 6.13
CA THR A 121 -11.11 -6.48 6.63
C THR A 121 -10.08 -6.69 5.55
N ARG A 122 -8.80 -6.57 5.88
CA ARG A 122 -7.70 -6.88 4.97
C ARG A 122 -6.83 -7.97 5.55
N VAL A 123 -6.52 -8.97 4.75
CA VAL A 123 -5.56 -10.02 5.07
C VAL A 123 -4.34 -9.79 4.19
N THR A 124 -3.20 -9.45 4.80
CA THR A 124 -1.94 -9.24 4.09
C THR A 124 -0.95 -10.33 4.48
N ARG A 125 -0.21 -10.84 3.51
CA ARG A 125 0.89 -11.78 3.75
C ARG A 125 2.14 -11.27 3.05
N ALA A 126 3.25 -11.20 3.79
CA ALA A 126 4.53 -10.88 3.18
C ALA A 126 4.93 -11.98 2.18
N THR A 127 5.60 -11.57 1.10
CA THR A 127 6.21 -12.47 0.12
C THR A 127 7.70 -12.16 0.03
N ARG A 128 8.48 -13.02 -0.62
CA ARG A 128 9.93 -12.81 -0.78
C ARG A 128 10.28 -11.42 -1.37
N GLY A 129 9.42 -10.87 -2.21
CA GLY A 129 9.68 -9.61 -2.92
C GLY A 129 8.64 -8.52 -2.70
N GLY A 130 7.78 -8.63 -1.70
CA GLY A 130 6.71 -7.67 -1.46
C GLY A 130 5.56 -8.25 -0.64
N LEU A 131 4.32 -8.09 -1.09
CA LEU A 131 3.14 -8.54 -0.34
C LEU A 131 2.06 -9.11 -1.27
N ARG A 132 1.20 -9.95 -0.69
CA ARG A 132 -0.09 -10.30 -1.28
C ARG A 132 -1.20 -9.95 -0.30
N TYR A 133 -2.37 -9.61 -0.81
CA TYR A 133 -3.50 -9.23 0.04
C TYR A 133 -4.83 -9.70 -0.52
N GLN A 134 -5.79 -9.79 0.39
CA GLN A 134 -7.21 -9.91 0.12
C GLN A 134 -7.93 -8.88 1.00
N GLU A 135 -8.92 -8.19 0.45
CA GLU A 135 -9.71 -7.19 1.13
C GLU A 135 -11.19 -7.53 1.00
N PHE A 136 -11.90 -7.41 2.12
CA PHE A 136 -13.29 -7.81 2.29
C PHE A 136 -14.11 -6.60 2.74
N GLY A 137 -15.26 -6.39 2.11
CA GLY A 137 -16.27 -5.42 2.51
C GLY A 137 -17.50 -6.09 3.12
N LEU A 138 -18.63 -5.38 3.06
CA LEU A 138 -19.92 -5.87 3.56
C LEU A 138 -20.38 -7.15 2.86
N ASP A 139 -20.16 -7.22 1.54
CA ASP A 139 -20.65 -8.31 0.68
C ASP A 139 -19.59 -9.39 0.39
N GLY A 140 -18.52 -9.45 1.18
CA GLY A 140 -17.44 -10.43 1.01
C GLY A 140 -16.20 -9.85 0.34
N LEU A 141 -15.48 -10.66 -0.45
CA LEU A 141 -14.22 -10.24 -1.09
C LEU A 141 -14.51 -9.11 -2.09
N ILE A 142 -13.75 -8.01 -1.99
CA ILE A 142 -13.90 -6.85 -2.90
C ILE A 142 -12.65 -6.59 -3.73
N ALA A 143 -11.47 -6.97 -3.22
CA ALA A 143 -10.22 -6.83 -3.95
C ALA A 143 -9.21 -7.87 -3.50
N GLU A 144 -8.37 -8.31 -4.42
CA GLU A 144 -7.16 -9.07 -4.09
C GLU A 144 -6.00 -8.67 -5.00
N GLY A 145 -4.78 -8.91 -4.53
CA GLY A 145 -3.63 -8.55 -5.32
C GLY A 145 -2.30 -9.02 -4.78
N VAL A 146 -1.28 -8.79 -5.60
CA VAL A 146 0.14 -9.00 -5.28
C VAL A 146 0.92 -7.79 -5.71
N LEU A 147 1.76 -7.26 -4.83
CA LEU A 147 2.70 -6.19 -5.13
C LEU A 147 4.12 -6.70 -4.92
N THR A 148 4.96 -6.45 -5.92
CA THR A 148 6.41 -6.47 -5.77
C THR A 148 6.88 -5.10 -5.33
N LEU A 149 7.77 -5.05 -4.34
CA LEU A 149 8.27 -3.82 -3.74
C LEU A 149 9.76 -3.62 -4.04
N ASP A 150 10.23 -2.38 -4.00
CA ASP A 150 11.66 -2.06 -4.02
C ASP A 150 12.25 -1.93 -2.61
N GLY A 151 13.53 -1.53 -2.50
CA GLY A 151 14.21 -1.36 -1.21
C GLY A 151 13.65 -0.23 -0.32
N ASN A 152 12.77 0.61 -0.87
CA ASN A 152 12.02 1.61 -0.12
C ASN A 152 10.63 1.12 0.26
N GLY A 153 10.20 -0.08 -0.13
CA GLY A 153 8.84 -0.55 0.08
C GLY A 153 7.83 0.07 -0.89
N ALA A 154 8.27 0.77 -1.93
CA ALA A 154 7.41 1.32 -2.97
C ALA A 154 7.14 0.26 -4.05
N ALA A 155 5.95 0.31 -4.67
CA ALA A 155 5.55 -0.69 -5.67
C ALA A 155 6.45 -0.64 -6.92
N LYS A 156 7.01 -1.79 -7.31
CA LYS A 156 7.69 -2.00 -8.61
C LYS A 156 6.72 -2.50 -9.69
N GLY A 157 5.61 -3.07 -9.26
CA GLY A 157 4.61 -3.68 -10.12
C GLY A 157 3.86 -4.75 -9.37
N GLY A 158 2.87 -5.33 -10.03
CA GLY A 158 1.98 -6.27 -9.40
C GLY A 158 0.75 -6.53 -10.23
N TRP A 159 -0.25 -7.08 -9.56
CA TRP A 159 -1.58 -7.17 -10.12
C TRP A 159 -2.62 -6.99 -9.02
N THR A 160 -3.77 -6.46 -9.41
CA THR A 160 -4.97 -6.37 -8.58
C THR A 160 -6.15 -6.92 -9.38
N ALA A 161 -7.15 -7.46 -8.69
CA ALA A 161 -8.43 -7.87 -9.26
C ALA A 161 -9.53 -7.42 -8.31
N ASP A 162 -10.60 -6.87 -8.88
CA ASP A 162 -11.80 -6.51 -8.14
C ASP A 162 -12.73 -7.72 -8.10
N ALA A 163 -13.13 -8.12 -6.90
CA ALA A 163 -13.66 -9.47 -6.66
C ALA A 163 -15.14 -9.74 -7.00
N PRO A 164 -15.94 -8.84 -7.59
CA PRO A 164 -17.10 -9.31 -8.35
C PRO A 164 -16.78 -9.59 -9.83
N ASN A 165 -15.62 -9.21 -10.36
CA ASN A 165 -15.25 -9.38 -11.78
C ASN A 165 -13.78 -9.83 -11.93
N GLU A 166 -13.50 -11.12 -11.70
CA GLU A 166 -12.16 -11.70 -11.86
C GLU A 166 -11.55 -11.51 -13.26
N GLU A 167 -12.37 -11.24 -14.29
CA GLU A 167 -11.94 -10.98 -15.66
C GLU A 167 -11.11 -9.68 -15.81
N ARG A 168 -11.15 -8.76 -14.82
CA ARG A 168 -10.41 -7.50 -14.81
C ARG A 168 -9.16 -7.55 -13.94
N LYS A 169 -8.35 -8.60 -14.09
CA LYS A 169 -7.00 -8.63 -13.50
C LYS A 169 -6.11 -7.53 -14.10
N LEU A 170 -5.99 -6.41 -13.40
CA LEU A 170 -5.15 -5.29 -13.79
C LEU A 170 -3.71 -5.57 -13.40
N ARG A 171 -2.81 -5.65 -14.39
CA ARG A 171 -1.38 -5.84 -14.17
C ARG A 171 -0.66 -4.52 -14.33
N THR A 172 -0.07 -4.03 -13.25
CA THR A 172 0.66 -2.77 -13.23
C THR A 172 2.17 -3.02 -13.14
N LYS A 173 2.96 -2.15 -13.76
CA LYS A 173 4.41 -2.13 -13.65
C LYS A 173 4.88 -0.70 -13.49
N ARG A 174 5.85 -0.48 -12.61
CA ARG A 174 6.52 0.80 -12.50
C ARG A 174 7.43 1.02 -13.71
N VAL A 175 7.22 2.11 -14.41
CA VAL A 175 8.03 2.50 -15.58
C VAL A 175 9.00 3.63 -15.27
N LEU A 176 8.76 4.39 -14.19
CA LEU A 176 9.65 5.43 -13.72
C LEU A 176 9.58 5.57 -12.20
N VAL A 177 10.73 5.80 -11.58
CA VAL A 177 10.87 6.37 -10.23
C VAL A 177 12.03 7.36 -10.26
N ALA A 178 11.77 8.59 -9.87
CA ALA A 178 12.77 9.64 -9.73
C ALA A 178 12.63 10.23 -8.33
N LEU A 179 13.68 10.11 -7.53
CA LEU A 179 13.75 10.69 -6.19
C LEU A 179 14.47 12.04 -6.29
N LYS A 180 13.95 13.03 -5.55
CA LYS A 180 14.60 14.32 -5.35
C LYS A 180 15.20 14.40 -3.96
#